data_AF-A0A6V7L6V2-F1
#
_entry.id   AF-A0A6V7L6V2-F1
#
_cell.length_a   1.000
_cell.length_b   1.000
_cell.length_c   1.000
_cell.angle_alpha   90.00
_cell.angle_beta   90.00
_cell.angle_gamma   90.00
#
_symmetry.space_group_name_H-M   'P 1'
#
loop_
_entity.id
_entity.type
_entity.pdbx_description
1 polymer ?
#
loop_
_entity_poly.entity_id
_entity_poly.type
_entity_poly.pdbx_seq_one_letter_code
_entity_poly.pdbx_strand_id
1 'polypeptide(L)'
;LDFQESLWSSPTIDLLYFFGCTGTITQKFRDDIVAGAYLMRLSETMRKIGCSTLPPNIEQLKASMYQRRVYLTYEALASEPRGLMRDHGIDITRKGEMETSYWNHPALKLMIESVLPLLDAKGYLD
;
A
#
# COMPACT_ATOMS: atom_id res chain seq x y z
N LEU A 1 -9.24 13.51 10.25
CA LEU A 1 -7.93 12.84 10.21
C LEU A 1 -8.18 11.42 10.67
N ASP A 2 -7.91 10.44 9.81
CA ASP A 2 -8.26 9.04 10.06
C ASP A 2 -6.99 8.26 10.42
N PHE A 3 -6.79 8.02 11.72
CA PHE A 3 -5.63 7.29 12.26
C PHE A 3 -5.96 5.82 12.60
N GLN A 4 -7.06 5.30 12.06
CA GLN A 4 -7.59 3.98 12.41
C GLN A 4 -6.63 2.84 12.03
N GLU A 5 -5.79 3.06 11.01
CA GLU A 5 -4.77 2.13 10.50
C GLU A 5 -3.34 2.56 10.88
N SER A 6 -3.18 3.45 11.86
CA SER A 6 -1.84 3.90 12.30
C SER A 6 -1.19 2.86 13.22
N LEU A 7 -0.04 2.34 12.79
CA LEU A 7 0.71 1.31 13.50
C LEU A 7 2.17 1.76 13.68
N TRP A 8 2.76 1.43 14.83
CA TRP A 8 4.21 1.52 14.99
C TRP A 8 4.88 0.44 14.14
N SER A 9 5.48 0.84 13.02
CA SER A 9 5.96 -0.10 12.02
C SER A 9 7.21 0.39 11.29
N SER A 10 7.69 -0.42 10.35
CA SER A 10 8.78 -0.04 9.47
C SER A 10 8.36 1.11 8.55
N PRO A 11 9.22 2.11 8.29
CA PRO A 11 8.96 3.17 7.29
C PRO A 11 8.67 2.63 5.89
N THR A 12 9.12 1.41 5.60
CA THR A 12 8.80 0.70 4.37
C THR A 12 7.31 0.39 4.24
N ILE A 13 6.63 0.03 5.33
CA ILE A 13 5.22 -0.34 5.28
C ILE A 13 4.37 0.91 4.99
N ASP A 14 4.71 2.06 5.58
CA ASP A 14 4.06 3.34 5.26
C ASP A 14 4.15 3.67 3.76
N LEU A 15 5.33 3.50 3.17
CA LEU A 15 5.55 3.76 1.75
C LEU A 15 4.78 2.78 0.86
N LEU A 16 4.80 1.48 1.18
CA LEU A 16 4.07 0.47 0.43
C LEU A 16 2.55 0.68 0.52
N TYR A 17 2.05 1.10 1.68
CA TYR A 17 0.66 1.49 1.88
C TYR A 17 0.30 2.71 1.02
N PHE A 18 1.13 3.75 1.05
CA PHE A 18 0.94 4.96 0.24
C PHE A 18 0.91 4.64 -1.27
N PHE A 19 1.84 3.81 -1.75
CA PHE A 19 1.87 3.40 -3.15
C PHE A 19 0.70 2.48 -3.52
N GLY A 20 0.26 1.62 -2.61
CA GLY A 20 -0.92 0.77 -2.79
C GLY A 20 -2.21 1.57 -2.93
N CYS A 21 -2.37 2.62 -2.12
CA CYS A 21 -3.57 3.47 -2.12
C CYS A 21 -3.63 4.47 -3.28
N THR A 22 -2.48 4.88 -3.83
CA THR A 22 -2.42 5.94 -4.87
C THR A 22 -2.54 5.42 -6.29
N GLY A 23 -2.79 4.11 -6.46
CA GLY A 23 -3.44 3.54 -7.64
C GLY A 23 -2.82 3.96 -8.97
N THR A 24 -1.57 3.57 -9.24
CA THR A 24 -1.13 3.31 -10.62
C THR A 24 0.12 2.44 -10.64
N ILE A 25 -0.03 1.18 -11.05
CA ILE A 25 1.07 0.23 -11.34
C ILE A 25 2.11 0.83 -12.32
N THR A 26 1.74 1.88 -13.06
CA THR A 26 2.53 2.57 -14.08
C THR A 26 3.45 3.69 -13.55
N GLN A 27 3.48 4.00 -12.26
CA GLN A 27 4.20 5.16 -11.71
C GLN A 27 5.62 4.88 -11.16
N LYS A 28 6.36 3.91 -11.70
CA LYS A 28 7.79 3.67 -11.36
C LYS A 28 8.65 4.95 -11.27
N PHE A 29 8.37 5.97 -12.09
CA PHE A 29 9.10 7.23 -12.09
C PHE A 29 8.79 8.16 -10.90
N ARG A 30 7.63 8.00 -10.23
CA ARG A 30 7.30 8.78 -9.03
C ARG A 30 7.76 8.09 -7.75
N ASP A 31 7.90 6.76 -7.77
CA ASP A 31 8.31 5.97 -6.60
C ASP A 31 9.68 6.43 -6.05
N ASP A 32 10.64 6.69 -6.93
CA ASP A 32 11.99 7.13 -6.53
C ASP A 32 12.00 8.56 -5.95
N ILE A 33 11.20 9.46 -6.53
CA ILE A 33 11.07 10.84 -6.03
C ILE A 33 10.42 10.83 -4.65
N VAL A 34 9.32 10.09 -4.49
CA VAL A 34 8.57 9.98 -3.23
C VAL A 34 9.43 9.29 -2.17
N ALA A 35 10.09 8.18 -2.50
CA ALA A 35 10.98 7.48 -1.58
C ALA A 35 12.16 8.35 -1.15
N GLY A 36 12.74 9.13 -2.07
CA GLY A 36 13.81 10.08 -1.76
C GLY A 36 13.36 11.20 -0.83
N ALA A 37 12.21 11.81 -1.12
CA ALA A 37 11.63 12.86 -0.27
C ALA A 37 11.26 12.33 1.13
N TYR A 38 10.66 11.15 1.20
CA TYR A 38 10.34 10.47 2.46
C TYR A 38 11.62 10.21 3.26
N LEU A 39 12.66 9.65 2.63
CA LEU A 39 13.92 9.32 3.29
C LEU A 39 14.62 10.57 3.84
N MET A 40 14.65 11.64 3.05
CA MET A 40 15.17 12.94 3.49
C MET A 40 14.47 13.40 4.77
N ARG A 41 13.13 13.38 4.76
CA ARG A 41 12.34 13.83 5.90
C ARG A 41 12.47 12.93 7.12
N LEU A 42 12.51 11.61 6.93
CA LEU A 42 12.78 10.63 7.99
C LEU A 42 14.13 10.92 8.63
N SER A 43 15.18 11.06 7.83
CA SER A 43 16.56 11.31 8.30
C SER A 43 16.67 12.61 9.10
N GLU A 44 16.07 13.69 8.61
CA GLU A 44 15.99 14.96 9.34
C GLU A 44 15.30 14.80 10.68
N THR A 45 14.20 14.04 10.72
CA THR A 45 13.38 13.86 11.90
C THR A 45 14.10 13.02 12.95
N MET A 46 14.68 11.89 12.56
CA MET A 46 15.49 11.02 13.41
C MET A 46 16.64 11.80 14.07
N ARG A 47 17.34 12.65 13.31
CA ARG A 47 18.39 13.52 13.85
C ARG A 47 17.85 14.55 14.84
N LYS A 48 16.72 15.21 14.52
CA LYS A 48 16.11 16.23 15.40
C LYS A 48 15.66 15.67 16.74
N ILE A 49 15.18 14.42 16.77
CA ILE A 49 14.72 13.76 18.01
C ILE A 49 15.82 12.99 18.74
N GLY A 50 17.08 13.06 18.26
CA GLY A 50 18.20 12.36 18.89
C GLY A 50 18.09 10.83 18.81
N CYS A 51 17.51 10.28 17.74
CA CYS A 51 17.38 8.84 17.56
C CYS A 51 18.77 8.19 17.55
N SER A 52 18.95 7.13 18.35
CA SER A 52 20.22 6.38 18.42
C SER A 52 20.48 5.49 17.20
N THR A 53 19.43 5.20 16.43
CA THR A 53 19.53 4.39 15.21
C THR A 53 19.85 5.30 14.02
N LEU A 54 20.75 4.85 13.15
CA LEU A 54 21.06 5.57 11.90
C LEU A 54 19.88 5.45 10.92
N PRO A 55 19.55 6.52 10.18
CA PRO A 55 18.57 6.41 9.10
C PRO A 55 19.08 5.46 8.02
N PRO A 56 18.19 4.73 7.31
CA PRO A 56 18.60 3.90 6.18
C PRO A 56 19.12 4.76 5.03
N ASN A 57 19.87 4.18 4.10
CA ASN A 57 20.11 4.78 2.79
C ASN A 57 19.01 4.37 1.78
N ILE A 58 19.03 4.96 0.59
CA ILE A 58 17.99 4.70 -0.42
C ILE A 58 18.01 3.26 -0.91
N GLU A 59 19.18 2.63 -0.98
CA GLU A 59 19.35 1.24 -1.39
C GLU A 59 18.76 0.27 -0.35
N GLN A 60 19.02 0.52 0.94
CA GLN A 60 18.45 -0.23 2.06
C GLN A 60 16.93 -0.08 2.11
N LEU A 61 16.43 1.15 1.88
CA LEU A 61 14.99 1.41 1.83
C LEU A 61 14.33 0.63 0.69
N LYS A 62 14.90 0.70 -0.52
CA LYS A 62 14.40 -0.03 -1.70
C LYS A 62 14.48 -1.54 -1.53
N ALA A 63 15.57 -2.06 -0.96
CA ALA A 63 15.71 -3.48 -0.66
C ALA A 63 14.64 -3.95 0.35
N SER A 64 14.41 -3.15 1.40
CA SER A 64 13.36 -3.41 2.39
C SER A 64 11.96 -3.40 1.76
N MET A 65 11.67 -2.44 0.89
CA MET A 65 10.42 -2.36 0.13
C MET A 65 10.21 -3.60 -0.74
N TYR A 66 11.24 -4.05 -1.44
CA TYR A 66 11.17 -5.26 -2.26
C TYR A 66 10.90 -6.52 -1.42
N GLN A 67 11.55 -6.66 -0.27
CA GLN A 67 11.31 -7.77 0.65
C GLN A 67 9.87 -7.78 1.19
N ARG A 68 9.26 -6.61 1.37
CA ARG A 68 7.91 -6.43 1.93
C ARG A 68 6.84 -6.15 0.87
N ARG A 69 7.16 -6.35 -0.42
CA ARG A 69 6.27 -6.02 -1.55
C ARG A 69 4.88 -6.66 -1.49
N VAL A 70 4.70 -7.74 -0.72
CA VAL A 70 3.39 -8.33 -0.45
C VAL A 70 2.40 -7.34 0.19
N TYR A 71 2.87 -6.37 1.00
CA TYR A 71 2.00 -5.34 1.57
C TYR A 71 1.41 -4.41 0.51
N LEU A 72 2.17 -4.12 -0.56
CA LEU A 72 1.65 -3.35 -1.70
C LEU A 72 0.51 -4.11 -2.39
N THR A 73 0.67 -5.42 -2.58
CA THR A 73 -0.35 -6.28 -3.16
C THR A 73 -1.57 -6.42 -2.28
N TYR A 74 -1.36 -6.64 -0.98
CA TYR A 74 -2.43 -6.69 0.01
C TYR A 74 -3.23 -5.40 -0.02
N GLU A 75 -2.57 -4.23 0.02
CA GLU A 75 -3.29 -2.95 0.01
C GLU A 75 -4.00 -2.68 -1.31
N ALA A 76 -3.41 -3.01 -2.45
CA ALA A 76 -4.11 -2.89 -3.73
C ALA A 76 -5.35 -3.78 -3.77
N LEU A 77 -5.23 -5.05 -3.35
CA LEU A 77 -6.36 -5.98 -3.27
C LEU A 77 -7.37 -5.65 -2.17
N ALA A 78 -6.97 -4.91 -1.14
CA ALA A 78 -7.86 -4.50 -0.07
C ALA A 78 -8.60 -3.22 -0.45
N SER A 79 -7.91 -2.22 -1.00
CA SER A 79 -8.42 -0.86 -1.26
C SER A 79 -9.19 -0.72 -2.57
N GLU A 80 -8.72 -1.31 -3.68
CA GLU A 80 -9.36 -1.23 -5.00
C GLU A 80 -10.79 -1.80 -4.98
N PRO A 81 -11.07 -2.98 -4.36
CA PRO A 81 -12.45 -3.44 -4.19
C PRO A 81 -13.35 -2.44 -3.49
N ARG A 82 -12.84 -1.73 -2.46
CA ARG A 82 -13.64 -0.75 -1.71
C ARG A 82 -14.01 0.43 -2.58
N GLY A 83 -13.05 0.94 -3.36
CA GLY A 83 -13.28 2.00 -4.34
C GLY A 83 -14.33 1.58 -5.36
N LEU A 84 -14.13 0.42 -5.99
CA LEU A 84 -15.05 -0.11 -6.98
C LEU A 84 -16.47 -0.34 -6.43
N MET A 85 -16.60 -0.92 -5.23
CA MET A 85 -17.91 -1.13 -4.60
C MET A 85 -18.61 0.20 -4.27
N ARG A 86 -17.85 1.20 -3.81
CA ARG A 86 -18.37 2.55 -3.56
C ARG A 86 -18.91 3.18 -4.85
N ASP A 87 -18.21 3.03 -5.97
CA ASP A 87 -18.67 3.52 -7.28
C ASP A 87 -19.96 2.83 -7.75
N HIS A 88 -20.17 1.57 -7.33
CA HIS A 88 -21.42 0.84 -7.51
C HIS A 88 -22.49 1.14 -6.45
N GLY A 89 -22.26 2.12 -5.56
CA GLY A 89 -23.20 2.51 -4.51
C GLY A 89 -23.29 1.52 -3.34
N ILE A 90 -22.35 0.58 -3.25
CA ILE A 90 -22.27 -0.41 -2.17
C ILE A 90 -21.31 0.14 -1.11
N ASP A 91 -21.85 0.57 0.02
CA ASP A 91 -21.05 0.94 1.19
C ASP A 91 -20.71 -0.32 2.00
N ILE A 92 -19.48 -0.79 1.82
CA ILE A 92 -18.93 -1.93 2.56
C ILE A 92 -18.59 -1.60 4.02
N THR A 93 -18.69 -0.33 4.43
CA THR A 93 -18.28 0.21 5.73
C THR A 93 -19.42 0.98 6.39
N ARG A 94 -20.64 0.46 6.32
CA ARG A 94 -21.75 1.07 7.05
C ARG A 94 -21.59 0.78 8.54
N LYS A 95 -21.48 1.84 9.36
CA LYS A 95 -21.33 1.77 10.84
C LYS A 95 -20.07 1.07 11.38
N GLY A 96 -19.02 0.92 10.57
CA GLY A 96 -17.77 0.28 11.02
C GLY A 96 -17.81 -1.24 11.05
N GLU A 97 -18.86 -1.86 10.49
CA GLU A 97 -18.99 -3.30 10.32
C GLU A 97 -19.06 -3.65 8.83
N MET A 98 -18.39 -4.73 8.42
CA MET A 98 -18.53 -5.26 7.05
C MET A 98 -19.88 -5.95 6.90
N GLU A 99 -20.91 -5.18 6.51
CA GLU A 99 -22.30 -5.66 6.49
C GLU A 99 -22.61 -6.58 5.29
N THR A 100 -21.80 -6.54 4.21
CA THR A 100 -22.13 -7.22 2.94
C THR A 100 -20.96 -8.02 2.36
N SER A 101 -21.21 -9.27 1.96
CA SER A 101 -20.25 -10.07 1.18
C SER A 101 -20.22 -9.57 -0.27
N TYR A 102 -19.43 -8.53 -0.53
CA TYR A 102 -19.23 -7.94 -1.87
C TYR A 102 -18.42 -8.84 -2.83
N TRP A 103 -17.88 -9.96 -2.33
CA TRP A 103 -17.12 -10.95 -3.09
C TRP A 103 -17.84 -11.56 -4.29
N ASN A 104 -19.17 -11.55 -4.29
CA ASN A 104 -19.98 -12.07 -5.39
C ASN A 104 -20.29 -11.02 -6.48
N HIS A 105 -19.86 -9.76 -6.31
CA HIS A 105 -20.15 -8.71 -7.28
C HIS A 105 -19.38 -8.96 -8.60
N PRO A 106 -20.05 -8.96 -9.77
CA PRO A 106 -19.41 -9.32 -11.04
C PRO A 106 -18.24 -8.41 -11.40
N ALA A 107 -18.34 -7.11 -11.13
CA ALA A 107 -17.24 -6.16 -11.39
C ALA A 107 -15.99 -6.47 -10.55
N LEU A 108 -16.18 -6.91 -9.31
CA LEU A 108 -15.07 -7.28 -8.44
C LEU A 108 -14.39 -8.55 -8.91
N LYS A 109 -15.19 -9.54 -9.31
CA LYS A 109 -14.66 -10.80 -9.86
C LYS A 109 -13.80 -10.54 -11.09
N LEU A 110 -14.28 -9.70 -12.01
CA LEU A 110 -13.51 -9.29 -13.20
C LEU A 110 -12.22 -8.56 -12.84
N MET A 111 -12.25 -7.66 -11.85
CA MET A 111 -11.05 -6.97 -11.38
C MET A 111 -10.02 -7.97 -10.85
N ILE A 112 -10.43 -8.87 -9.95
CA ILE A 112 -9.52 -9.87 -9.37
C ILE A 112 -8.96 -10.80 -10.45
N GLU A 113 -9.80 -11.29 -11.36
CA GLU A 113 -9.37 -12.12 -12.50
C GLU A 113 -8.34 -11.41 -13.39
N SER A 114 -8.43 -10.08 -13.54
CA SER A 114 -7.44 -9.30 -14.30
C SER A 114 -6.12 -9.07 -13.55
N VAL A 115 -6.15 -9.00 -12.22
CA VAL A 115 -4.98 -8.70 -11.38
C VAL A 115 -4.19 -9.97 -11.05
N LEU A 116 -4.87 -11.11 -10.87
CA LEU A 116 -4.22 -12.38 -10.52
C LEU A 116 -3.03 -12.76 -11.43
N PRO A 117 -3.12 -12.70 -12.78
CA PRO A 117 -1.98 -12.99 -13.64
C PRO A 117 -0.80 -12.03 -13.45
N LEU A 118 -1.05 -10.77 -13.08
CA LEU A 118 0.00 -9.79 -12.82
C LEU A 118 0.73 -10.07 -11.51
N LEU A 119 0.04 -10.62 -10.52
CA LEU A 119 0.62 -11.04 -9.25
C LEU A 119 1.45 -12.32 -9.43
N ASP A 120 0.91 -13.29 -10.17
CA ASP A 120 1.60 -14.54 -10.52
C ASP A 120 2.91 -14.26 -11.28
N ALA A 121 2.87 -13.43 -12.33
CA ALA A 121 4.04 -13.04 -13.11
C ALA A 121 5.12 -12.31 -12.29
N LYS A 122 4.76 -11.75 -11.12
CA LYS A 122 5.69 -11.08 -10.21
C LYS A 122 6.19 -11.98 -9.07
N GLY A 123 5.78 -13.24 -9.03
CA GLY A 123 6.16 -14.20 -7.98
C GLY A 123 5.57 -13.81 -6.63
N TYR A 124 4.29 -13.43 -6.60
CA TYR A 124 3.55 -13.03 -5.40
C TYR A 124 2.51 -14.07 -4.94
N LEU A 125 2.30 -15.17 -5.68
CA LEU A 125 1.24 -16.16 -5.43
C LEU A 125 1.77 -17.57 -5.11
N ASP A 126 3.09 -17.70 -5.02
CA ASP A 126 3.91 -18.92 -4.89
C ASP A 126 4.58 -19.05 -3.52
#